data_AF-A0AA40DIL7-F1
#
_entry.id   AF-A0AA40DIL7-F1
#
_cell.length_a   1.000
_cell.length_b   1.000
_cell.length_c   1.000
_cell.angle_alpha   90.00
_cell.angle_beta   90.00
_cell.angle_gamma   90.00
#
_symmetry.space_group_name_H-M   'P 1'
#
loop_
_entity.id
_entity.type
_entity.pdbx_description
1 polymer ?
#
loop_
_entity_poly.entity_id
_entity_poly.type
_entity_poly.pdbx_seq_one_letter_code
_entity_poly.pdbx_strand_id
1 'polypeptide(L)'
;MRASKAQSRSTWTIKRGYARQASVRALTINGRKWTLYANSLGEHCQHNHPPEDSKFPSSKRFGPEDIATVLSFLDQPAVSNREMATQLRKRDPKLVFTRRQLRNYRYRLRRQRLRGWTPTQATIRLLNERNIPHTIK
;
A
#
# COMPACT_ATOMS: atom_id res chain seq x y z
N MET A 1 -21.23 -41.45 -13.69
CA MET A 1 -20.64 -40.30 -12.95
C MET A 1 -21.77 -39.49 -12.31
N ARG A 2 -21.74 -39.26 -10.99
CA ARG A 2 -22.79 -38.53 -10.26
C ARG A 2 -22.49 -37.03 -10.33
N ALA A 3 -23.38 -36.23 -10.92
CA ALA A 3 -23.19 -34.78 -11.02
C ALA A 3 -23.25 -34.16 -9.61
N SER A 4 -22.16 -33.54 -9.16
CA SER A 4 -22.12 -32.79 -7.91
C SER A 4 -22.82 -31.43 -8.10
N LYS A 5 -23.83 -31.14 -7.28
CA LYS A 5 -24.43 -29.80 -7.19
C LYS A 5 -23.51 -28.93 -6.34
N ALA A 6 -22.88 -27.92 -6.97
CA ALA A 6 -22.13 -26.90 -6.23
C ALA A 6 -23.10 -26.06 -5.39
N GLN A 7 -22.99 -26.12 -4.06
CA GLN A 7 -23.72 -25.23 -3.17
C GLN A 7 -22.98 -23.89 -3.11
N SER A 8 -23.53 -22.85 -3.74
CA SER A 8 -23.05 -21.48 -3.53
C SER A 8 -23.50 -20.99 -2.15
N ARG A 9 -22.56 -20.75 -1.24
CA ARG A 9 -22.83 -20.05 0.02
C ARG A 9 -22.63 -18.55 -0.19
N SER A 10 -23.64 -17.75 0.14
CA SER A 10 -23.44 -16.31 0.26
C SER A 10 -22.64 -16.02 1.53
N THR A 11 -21.45 -15.44 1.39
CA THR A 11 -20.63 -15.00 2.51
C THR A 11 -20.58 -13.49 2.52
N TRP A 12 -21.12 -12.89 3.59
CA TRP A 12 -21.03 -11.45 3.81
C TRP A 12 -19.95 -11.21 4.86
N THR A 13 -18.99 -10.34 4.55
CA THR A 13 -18.08 -9.81 5.57
C THR A 13 -18.60 -8.44 5.96
N ILE A 14 -18.99 -8.26 7.23
CA ILE A 14 -19.36 -6.94 7.75
C ILE A 14 -18.08 -6.12 7.90
N LYS A 15 -17.71 -5.38 6.85
CA LYS A 15 -16.79 -4.25 7.01
C LYS A 15 -17.61 -3.07 7.52
N ARG A 16 -17.37 -2.66 8.78
CA ARG A 16 -17.94 -1.43 9.34
C ARG A 16 -17.67 -0.30 8.34
N GLY A 17 -18.74 0.24 7.74
CA GLY A 17 -18.72 1.43 6.88
C GLY A 17 -18.52 1.23 5.37
N TYR A 18 -18.67 0.02 4.81
CA TYR A 18 -18.58 -0.15 3.34
C TYR A 18 -19.42 -1.32 2.81
N ALA A 19 -20.37 -1.04 1.90
CA ALA A 19 -21.12 -2.05 1.16
C ALA A 19 -20.45 -2.33 -0.19
N ARG A 20 -19.50 -3.27 -0.23
CA ARG A 20 -18.88 -3.71 -1.50
C ARG A 20 -19.68 -4.92 -1.98
N GLN A 21 -20.70 -4.70 -2.81
CA GLN A 21 -21.39 -5.81 -3.48
C GLN A 21 -20.56 -6.21 -4.71
N ALA A 22 -19.94 -7.39 -4.63
CA ALA A 22 -19.42 -8.09 -5.79
C ALA A 22 -20.28 -9.33 -5.98
N SER A 23 -20.77 -9.57 -7.20
CA SER A 23 -21.52 -10.78 -7.51
C SER A 23 -20.69 -11.68 -8.41
N VAL A 24 -20.71 -12.98 -8.13
CA VAL A 24 -20.02 -13.98 -8.96
C VAL A 24 -21.09 -14.81 -9.65
N ARG A 25 -21.04 -14.89 -10.97
CA ARG A 25 -21.93 -15.74 -11.77
C ARG A 25 -21.11 -16.71 -12.60
N ALA A 26 -21.46 -17.99 -12.55
CA ALA A 26 -20.92 -18.99 -13.45
C ALA A 26 -21.77 -18.98 -14.73
N LEU A 27 -21.38 -18.14 -15.70
CA LEU A 27 -22.13 -18.05 -16.94
C LEU A 27 -21.91 -19.31 -17.79
N THR A 28 -23.00 -19.91 -18.25
CA THR A 28 -23.00 -21.03 -19.20
C THR A 28 -22.26 -20.67 -20.49
N ILE A 29 -22.32 -19.39 -20.90
CA ILE A 29 -21.71 -18.89 -22.14
C ILE A 29 -20.16 -18.93 -22.14
N ASN A 30 -19.53 -18.88 -20.97
CA ASN A 30 -18.07 -18.94 -20.82
C ASN A 30 -17.59 -20.34 -20.39
N GLY A 31 -18.33 -21.39 -20.72
CA GLY A 31 -18.00 -22.76 -20.32
C GLY A 31 -18.05 -22.97 -18.81
N ARG A 32 -18.98 -22.30 -18.10
CA ARG A 32 -19.12 -22.30 -16.64
C ARG A 32 -17.91 -21.76 -15.86
N LYS A 33 -17.05 -20.95 -16.49
CA LYS A 33 -16.01 -20.21 -15.77
C LYS A 33 -16.66 -19.15 -14.86
N TRP A 34 -16.15 -19.06 -13.64
CA TRP A 34 -16.60 -18.05 -12.68
C TRP A 34 -16.23 -16.65 -13.17
N THR A 35 -17.24 -15.81 -13.40
CA THR A 35 -17.05 -14.42 -13.84
C THR A 35 -17.39 -13.50 -12.67
N LEU A 36 -16.43 -12.67 -12.26
CA LEU A 36 -16.59 -11.71 -11.18
C LEU A 36 -17.11 -10.38 -11.74
N TYR A 37 -18.28 -9.95 -11.28
CA TYR A 37 -18.81 -8.61 -11.53
C TYR A 37 -18.54 -7.76 -10.31
N ALA A 38 -17.50 -6.93 -10.41
CA ALA A 38 -17.30 -5.83 -9.49
C ALA A 38 -18.08 -4.63 -10.02
N ASN A 39 -19.07 -4.14 -9.28
CA ASN A 39 -19.80 -2.93 -9.68
C ASN A 39 -18.80 -1.78 -9.84
N SER A 40 -18.69 -1.28 -11.07
CA SER A 40 -17.80 -0.18 -11.42
C SER A 40 -18.37 1.13 -10.89
N LEU A 41 -17.63 1.74 -9.96
CA LEU A 41 -17.59 3.17 -9.66
C LEU A 41 -18.92 3.94 -9.84
N GLY A 42 -19.73 3.95 -8.78
CA GLY A 42 -20.86 4.87 -8.66
C GLY A 42 -21.44 4.77 -7.25
N GLU A 43 -21.42 5.87 -6.50
CA GLU A 43 -21.98 6.07 -5.15
C GLU A 43 -21.35 5.29 -3.98
N HIS A 44 -21.00 4.02 -4.13
CA HIS A 44 -20.48 3.22 -3.01
C HIS A 44 -18.96 3.27 -2.81
N CYS A 45 -18.25 4.07 -3.60
CA CYS A 45 -16.80 4.28 -3.45
C CYS A 45 -16.45 5.48 -2.53
N GLN A 46 -17.44 6.27 -2.14
CA GLN A 46 -17.23 7.38 -1.22
C GLN A 46 -17.41 6.92 0.22
N HIS A 47 -16.52 7.37 1.10
CA HIS A 47 -16.69 7.17 2.53
C HIS A 47 -17.88 8.03 2.98
N ASN A 48 -18.92 7.42 3.56
CA ASN A 48 -20.08 8.14 4.12
C ASN A 48 -19.76 8.95 5.39
N HIS A 49 -18.48 9.16 5.68
CA HIS A 49 -18.01 9.98 6.77
C HIS A 49 -16.79 10.77 6.29
N PRO A 50 -16.64 12.02 6.74
CA PRO A 50 -15.36 12.70 6.63
C PRO A 50 -14.29 11.84 7.33
N PRO A 51 -13.02 11.92 6.92
CA PRO A 51 -11.94 11.28 7.66
C PRO A 51 -12.02 11.72 9.11
N GLU A 52 -12.40 10.81 10.01
CA GLU A 52 -12.45 11.14 11.44
C GLU A 52 -11.03 11.46 11.92
N ASP A 53 -10.90 12.50 12.73
CA ASP A 53 -9.68 12.81 13.47
C ASP A 53 -9.43 11.71 14.50
N SER A 54 -8.84 10.63 14.02
CA SER A 54 -8.51 9.48 14.85
C SER A 54 -7.55 9.93 15.93
N LYS A 55 -7.94 9.72 17.18
CA LYS A 55 -7.14 10.04 18.38
C LYS A 55 -5.89 9.17 18.53
N PHE A 56 -5.72 8.16 17.68
CA PHE A 56 -4.60 7.23 17.76
C PHE A 56 -3.34 7.81 17.13
N PRO A 57 -2.16 7.62 17.71
CA PRO A 57 -0.90 7.99 17.07
C PRO A 57 -0.72 7.42 15.66
N SER A 58 -1.37 6.28 15.37
CA SER A 58 -1.35 5.60 14.09
C SER A 58 -2.00 6.37 12.93
N SER A 59 -2.90 7.32 13.22
CA SER A 59 -3.57 8.16 12.20
C SER A 59 -2.82 9.43 11.87
N LYS A 60 -1.97 9.92 12.79
CA LYS A 60 -1.20 11.14 12.58
C LYS A 60 -0.26 10.96 11.39
N ARG A 61 -0.34 11.91 10.46
CA ARG A 61 0.52 11.96 9.27
C ARG A 61 1.77 12.78 9.58
N PHE A 62 2.88 12.42 8.95
CA PHE A 62 4.10 13.22 8.99
C PHE A 62 3.86 14.55 8.26
N GLY A 63 4.22 15.66 8.91
CA GLY A 63 4.16 16.99 8.31
C GLY A 63 5.27 17.17 7.27
N PRO A 64 5.17 18.15 6.35
CA PRO A 64 6.11 18.31 5.23
C PRO A 64 7.59 18.36 5.66
N GLU A 65 7.87 18.96 6.82
CA GLU A 65 9.21 19.02 7.40
C GLU A 65 9.75 17.68 7.90
N ASP A 66 8.88 16.87 8.51
CA ASP A 66 9.23 15.50 8.91
C ASP A 66 9.51 14.64 7.68
N ILE A 67 8.74 14.87 6.61
CA ILE A 67 8.94 14.19 5.32
C ILE A 67 10.32 14.54 4.76
N ALA A 68 10.69 15.82 4.73
CA ALA A 68 12.01 16.26 4.29
C ALA A 68 13.13 15.61 5.12
N THR A 69 12.92 15.51 6.43
CA THR A 69 13.87 14.84 7.35
C THR A 69 13.99 13.35 7.03
N VAL A 70 12.90 12.62 6.79
CA VAL A 70 12.98 11.21 6.40
C VAL A 70 13.63 11.04 5.02
N LEU A 71 13.38 11.96 4.08
CA LEU A 71 13.95 11.93 2.73
C LEU A 71 15.47 12.08 2.76
N SER A 72 16.04 12.95 3.61
CA SER A 72 17.50 13.11 3.71
C SER A 72 18.22 11.83 4.15
N PHE A 73 17.56 11.01 4.98
CA PHE A 73 18.09 9.72 5.45
C PHE A 73 17.81 8.54 4.50
N LEU A 74 17.09 8.72 3.39
CA LEU A 74 16.84 7.62 2.45
C LEU A 74 18.11 7.17 1.72
N ASP A 75 19.03 8.10 1.46
CA ASP A 75 20.30 7.83 0.77
C ASP A 75 21.39 7.29 1.70
N GLN A 76 21.11 7.25 3.01
CA GLN A 76 22.02 6.75 4.02
C GLN A 76 21.55 5.36 4.49
N PRO A 77 22.00 4.27 3.84
CA PRO A 77 21.58 2.92 4.21
C PRO A 77 22.04 2.53 5.62
N ALA A 78 23.12 3.14 6.11
CA ALA A 78 23.63 2.93 7.46
C ALA A 78 22.71 3.48 8.57
N VAL A 79 21.84 4.45 8.25
CA VAL A 79 20.99 5.08 9.27
C VAL A 79 19.79 4.19 9.60
N SER A 80 19.71 3.82 10.87
CA SER A 80 18.65 2.98 11.40
C SER A 80 17.34 3.75 11.54
N ASN A 81 16.21 3.04 11.48
CA ASN A 81 14.91 3.62 11.83
C ASN A 81 14.88 4.15 13.27
N ARG A 82 15.71 3.61 14.17
CA ARG A 82 15.84 4.11 15.54
C ARG A 82 16.47 5.50 15.56
N GLU A 83 17.56 5.70 14.81
CA GLU A 83 18.26 6.97 14.74
C GLU A 83 17.40 8.04 14.07
N MET A 84 16.73 7.70 12.97
CA MET A 84 15.76 8.61 12.36
C MET A 84 14.64 8.97 13.33
N ALA A 85 14.15 8.02 14.13
CA ALA A 85 13.13 8.32 15.13
C ALA A 85 13.64 9.29 16.20
N THR A 86 14.90 9.13 16.63
CA THR A 86 15.56 10.07 17.54
C THR A 86 15.67 11.47 16.91
N GLN A 87 16.09 11.56 15.66
CA GLN A 87 16.23 12.84 14.95
C GLN A 87 14.88 13.54 14.74
N LEU A 88 13.84 12.79 14.36
CA LEU A 88 12.48 13.32 14.22
C LEU A 88 11.94 13.86 15.54
N ARG A 89 12.16 13.16 16.65
CA ARG A 89 11.74 13.62 17.98
C ARG A 89 12.54 14.81 18.49
N LYS A 90 13.82 14.93 18.10
CA LYS A 90 14.65 16.10 18.41
C LYS A 90 14.15 17.34 17.66
N ARG A 91 13.71 17.16 16.41
CA ARG A 91 13.18 18.23 15.57
C ARG A 91 11.78 18.67 16.02
N ASP A 92 10.86 17.72 16.15
CA ASP A 92 9.50 17.97 16.63
C ASP A 92 9.17 17.07 17.84
N PRO A 93 9.31 17.59 19.07
CA PRO A 93 8.97 16.86 20.29
C PRO A 93 7.48 16.50 20.40
N LYS A 94 6.58 17.22 19.69
CA LYS A 94 5.13 16.97 19.70
C LYS A 94 4.73 15.87 18.73
N LEU A 95 5.64 15.45 17.85
CA LEU A 95 5.39 14.42 16.85
C LEU A 95 5.23 13.05 17.52
N VAL A 96 4.02 12.50 17.43
CA VAL A 96 3.71 11.17 17.94
C VAL A 96 3.55 10.19 16.78
N PHE A 97 4.42 9.19 16.73
CA PHE A 97 4.37 8.11 15.75
C PHE A 97 4.87 6.80 16.34
N THR A 98 4.42 5.70 15.76
CA THR A 98 4.89 4.34 16.06
C THR A 98 6.10 3.98 15.19
N ARG A 99 6.94 3.07 15.69
CA ARG A 99 8.07 2.54 14.91
C ARG A 99 7.62 1.91 13.58
N ARG A 100 6.45 1.25 13.58
CA ARG A 100 5.86 0.64 12.38
C ARG A 100 5.44 1.69 11.35
N GLN A 101 4.86 2.81 11.79
CA GLN A 101 4.55 3.92 10.89
C GLN A 101 5.81 4.46 10.23
N LEU A 102 6.86 4.76 10.99
CA LEU A 102 8.12 5.27 10.42
C LEU A 102 8.71 4.29 9.40
N ARG A 103 8.76 2.99 9.72
CA ARG A 103 9.23 1.96 8.79
C ARG A 103 8.42 1.92 7.50
N ASN A 104 7.09 1.88 7.61
CA ASN A 104 6.20 1.86 6.45
C ASN A 104 6.32 3.15 5.63
N TYR A 105 6.49 4.28 6.32
CA TYR A 105 6.67 5.59 5.70
C TYR A 105 7.96 5.65 4.88
N ARG A 106 9.09 5.27 5.48
CA ARG A 106 10.39 5.16 4.79
C ARG A 106 10.29 4.26 3.56
N TYR A 107 9.65 3.11 3.71
CA TYR A 107 9.48 2.15 2.60
C TYR A 107 8.66 2.74 1.45
N ARG A 108 7.55 3.42 1.77
CA ARG A 108 6.69 4.08 0.78
C ARG A 108 7.45 5.17 0.03
N LEU A 109 8.18 6.03 0.74
CA LEU A 109 9.00 7.07 0.11
C LEU A 109 10.07 6.47 -0.80
N ARG A 110 10.73 5.39 -0.38
CA ARG A 110 11.71 4.68 -1.21
C ARG A 110 11.07 4.15 -2.50
N ARG A 111 9.89 3.53 -2.42
CA ARG A 111 9.15 3.10 -3.61
C ARG A 111 8.76 4.27 -4.52
N GLN A 112 8.32 5.39 -3.94
CA GLN A 112 7.95 6.57 -4.70
C GLN A 112 9.15 7.17 -5.45
N ARG A 113 10.32 7.25 -4.80
CA ARG A 113 11.58 7.67 -5.44
C ARG A 113 11.97 6.75 -6.59
N LEU A 114 11.79 5.44 -6.39
CA LEU A 114 11.99 4.43 -7.43
C LEU A 114 10.84 4.36 -8.42
N ARG A 115 9.91 5.33 -8.46
CA ARG A 115 8.74 5.36 -9.38
C ARG A 115 7.96 4.03 -9.47
N GLY A 116 7.88 3.30 -8.36
CA GLY A 116 7.20 2.00 -8.29
C GLY A 116 8.02 0.79 -8.76
N TRP A 117 9.22 0.99 -9.30
CA TRP A 117 10.14 -0.08 -9.69
C TRP A 117 10.64 -0.84 -8.45
N THR A 118 10.87 -2.15 -8.61
CA THR A 118 11.61 -2.91 -7.59
C THR A 118 13.05 -2.43 -7.54
N PRO A 119 13.77 -2.62 -6.42
CA PRO A 119 15.19 -2.25 -6.33
C PRO A 119 16.01 -2.84 -7.48
N THR A 120 15.78 -4.11 -7.83
CA THR A 120 16.47 -4.78 -8.94
C THR A 120 16.17 -4.12 -10.29
N GLN A 121 14.90 -3.84 -10.57
CA GLN A 121 14.53 -3.16 -11.82
C GLN A 121 15.12 -1.76 -11.91
N ALA A 122 15.12 -1.01 -10.81
CA ALA A 122 15.74 0.31 -10.75
C ALA A 122 17.26 0.23 -10.99
N THR A 123 17.94 -0.78 -10.45
CA THR A 123 19.36 -1.01 -10.70
C THR A 123 19.64 -1.35 -12.16
N ILE A 124 18.90 -2.30 -12.75
CA ILE A 124 19.04 -2.67 -14.18
C ILE A 124 18.85 -1.44 -15.06
N ARG A 125 17.81 -0.65 -14.79
CA ARG A 125 17.56 0.61 -15.50
C ARG A 125 18.73 1.58 -15.37
N LEU A 126 19.28 1.76 -14.17
CA LEU A 126 20.42 2.65 -13.94
C LEU A 126 21.68 2.17 -14.67
N LEU A 127 21.90 0.85 -14.76
CA LEU A 127 23.01 0.27 -15.52
C LEU A 127 22.83 0.50 -17.03
N ASN A 128 21.61 0.31 -17.55
CA ASN A 128 21.26 0.63 -18.94
C ASN A 128 21.48 2.12 -19.24
N GLU A 129 20.98 3.02 -18.37
CA GLU A 129 21.14 4.48 -18.54
C GLU A 129 22.61 4.92 -18.53
N ARG A 130 23.49 4.17 -17.84
CA ARG A 130 24.94 4.45 -17.78
C ARG A 130 25.76 3.66 -18.80
N ASN A 131 25.13 2.89 -19.68
CA ASN A 131 25.80 1.99 -20.63
C ASN A 131 26.80 1.03 -19.96
N ILE A 132 26.48 0.55 -18.75
CA ILE A 132 27.32 -0.40 -18.01
C ILE A 132 26.91 -1.82 -18.42
N PRO A 133 27.83 -2.64 -18.98
CA PRO A 133 27.53 -4.02 -19.34
C PRO A 133 27.15 -4.84 -18.11
N HIS A 134 26.05 -5.58 -18.18
CA HIS A 134 25.59 -6.45 -17.10
C HIS A 134 24.82 -7.64 -17.65
N THR A 135 24.82 -8.73 -16.88
CA THR A 135 24.05 -9.95 -17.19
C THR A 135 23.03 -10.17 -16.08
N ILE A 136 21.77 -10.31 -16.46
CA ILE A 136 20.70 -10.69 -15.53
C ILE A 136 20.74 -12.21 -15.41
N LYS A 137 20.85 -12.72 -14.18
CA LYS A 137 20.75 -14.15 -13.86
C LYS A 137 19.35 -14.50 -13.39
#